data_AF-A0A350ESL4-F1
#
_entry.id   AF-A0A350ESL4-F1
#
_cell.length_a   1.000
_cell.length_b   1.000
_cell.length_c   1.000
_cell.angle_alpha   90.00
_cell.angle_beta   90.00
_cell.angle_gamma   90.00
#
_symmetry.space_group_name_H-M   'P 1'
#
loop_
_entity.id
_entity.type
_entity.pdbx_description
1 polymer ?
#
loop_
_entity_poly.entity_id
_entity_poly.type
_entity_poly.pdbx_seq_one_letter_code
_entity_poly.pdbx_strand_id
1 'polypeptide(L)' 'YGDDLVEAYGRLPKLCESAHIPVQSGSDRLLKAMHRGYTRERFLGIIEKLRAVRPNMGISTDIIVGFPGETDEDF' A
#
# COMPACT_ATOMS: atom_id res chain seq x y z
N TYR A 1 6.22 5.27 3.60
CA TYR A 1 6.53 6.01 2.37
C TYR A 1 6.38 7.50 2.65
N GLY A 2 7.52 8.18 2.79
CA GLY A 2 7.57 9.64 2.78
C GLY A 2 7.61 10.17 1.35
N ASP A 3 7.44 11.48 1.19
CA ASP A 3 7.46 12.13 -0.13
C ASP A 3 8.84 12.04 -0.79
N ASP A 4 9.92 12.04 0.01
CA ASP A 4 11.31 11.86 -0.44
C ASP A 4 11.54 10.54 -1.20
N LEU A 5 10.94 9.45 -0.72
CA LEU A 5 10.99 8.14 -1.36
C LEU A 5 10.18 8.10 -2.66
N VAL A 6 9.03 8.77 -2.69
CA VAL A 6 8.22 8.88 -3.92
C VAL A 6 9.01 9.65 -4.97
N GLU A 7 9.54 10.81 -4.63
CA GLU A 7 10.33 11.65 -5.55
C GLU A 7 11.57 10.93 -6.09
N ALA A 8 12.17 10.02 -5.30
CA ALA A 8 13.28 9.20 -5.74
C ALA A 8 12.95 8.37 -6.99
N TYR A 9 11.72 7.84 -7.10
CA TYR A 9 11.26 7.13 -8.31
C TYR A 9 11.17 8.02 -9.54
N GLY A 10 10.86 9.31 -9.38
CA GLY A 10 10.86 10.26 -10.50
C GLY A 10 12.26 10.57 -11.01
N ARG A 11 13.22 10.79 -10.09
CA ARG A 11 14.55 11.36 -10.42
C ARG A 11 15.68 10.36 -10.62
N LEU A 12 15.59 9.14 -10.08
CA LEU A 12 16.67 8.15 -10.14
C LEU A 12 16.43 7.13 -11.26
N PRO A 13 17.16 7.19 -12.39
CA PRO A 13 16.93 6.29 -13.53
C PRO A 13 17.30 4.83 -13.26
N LYS A 14 18.08 4.56 -12.20
CA LYS A 14 18.48 3.21 -11.79
C LYS A 14 17.46 2.52 -10.89
N LEU A 15 16.44 3.23 -10.41
CA LEU A 15 15.43 2.67 -9.52
C LEU A 15 14.41 1.89 -10.35
N CYS A 16 14.16 0.63 -9.98
CA CYS A 16 13.19 -0.22 -10.66
C CYS A 16 11.77 0.34 -10.49
N GLU A 17 10.93 0.30 -11.53
CA GLU A 17 9.54 0.76 -11.50
C GLU A 17 8.61 -0.26 -10.81
N SER A 18 8.98 -0.71 -9.62
CA SER A 18 8.21 -1.65 -8.81
C SER A 18 8.34 -1.33 -7.32
N ALA A 19 7.22 -1.36 -6.60
CA ALA A 19 7.16 -1.16 -5.16
C ALA A 19 6.31 -2.27 -4.51
N HIS A 20 6.89 -2.92 -3.49
CA HIS A 20 6.16 -3.82 -2.62
C HIS A 20 5.71 -3.08 -1.37
N ILE A 21 4.40 -3.01 -1.14
CA ILE A 21 3.80 -2.25 -0.05
C ILE A 21 2.71 -3.13 0.59
N PRO A 22 2.95 -3.68 1.79
CA PRO A 22 2.00 -4.59 2.41
C PRO A 22 0.79 -3.86 3.01
N VAL A 23 -0.38 -3.97 2.37
CA VAL A 23 -1.64 -3.50 2.96
C VAL A 23 -2.19 -4.51 3.98
N GLN A 24 -2.03 -5.81 3.75
CA GLN A 24 -2.48 -6.92 4.61
C GLN A 24 -3.99 -7.14 4.68
N SER A 25 -4.82 -6.09 4.65
CA SER A 25 -6.28 -6.21 4.55
C SER A 25 -6.89 -4.97 3.89
N GLY A 26 -8.05 -5.14 3.23
CA GLY A 26 -8.84 -4.03 2.69
C GLY A 26 -9.70 -3.29 3.72
N SER A 27 -9.85 -3.85 4.93
CA SER A 27 -10.71 -3.31 6.00
C SER A 27 -9.89 -2.59 7.06
N ASP A 28 -10.16 -1.30 7.29
CA ASP A 28 -9.53 -0.53 8.37
C ASP A 28 -9.82 -1.11 9.76
N ARG A 29 -10.97 -1.77 9.92
CA ARG A 29 -11.34 -2.47 11.15
C ARG A 29 -10.40 -3.64 11.40
N LEU A 30 -10.13 -4.45 10.37
CA LEU A 30 -9.19 -5.56 10.45
C LEU A 30 -7.75 -5.09 10.57
N LEU A 31 -7.35 -4.05 9.83
CA LEU A 31 -6.02 -3.43 9.97
C LEU A 31 -5.76 -3.01 11.43
N LYS A 32 -6.75 -2.38 12.07
CA LYS A 32 -6.66 -2.02 13.49
C LYS A 32 -6.57 -3.26 14.39
N ALA A 33 -7.37 -4.30 14.14
CA ALA A 33 -7.32 -5.55 14.90
C ALA A 33 -5.98 -6.30 14.73
N MET A 34 -5.33 -6.17 13.57
CA MET A 34 -3.98 -6.65 13.27
C MET A 34 -2.87 -5.73 13.83
N HIS A 35 -3.20 -4.71 14.62
CA HIS A 35 -2.26 -3.70 15.14
C HIS A 35 -1.49 -2.93 14.07
N ARG A 36 -2.09 -2.69 12.90
CA ARG A 36 -1.51 -1.84 11.85
C ARG A 36 -1.82 -0.36 12.12
N GLY A 37 -0.79 0.47 12.10
CA GLY A 37 -0.89 1.94 12.31
C GLY A 37 -1.20 2.74 11.04
N TYR A 38 -1.88 2.13 10.08
CA TYR A 38 -2.21 2.74 8.79
C TYR A 38 -3.58 2.25 8.31
N THR A 39 -4.19 3.03 7.41
CA THR A 39 -5.50 2.76 6.81
C THR A 39 -5.35 2.37 5.34
N ARG A 40 -6.40 1.79 4.78
CA ARG A 40 -6.57 1.56 3.35
C ARG A 40 -6.40 2.86 2.56
N GLU A 41 -6.96 3.97 3.04
CA GLU A 41 -6.84 5.27 2.38
C GLU A 41 -5.38 5.74 2.31
N ARG A 42 -4.61 5.57 3.39
CA ARG A 42 -3.18 5.87 3.39
C ARG A 42 -2.42 5.03 2.37
N PHE A 43 -2.76 3.74 2.24
CA PHE A 43 -2.16 2.85 1.25
C PHE A 43 -2.45 3.31 -0.19
N LEU A 44 -3.72 3.62 -0.50
CA LEU A 44 -4.12 4.12 -1.80
C LEU A 44 -3.44 5.46 -2.15
N GLY A 45 -3.36 6.37 -1.18
CA GLY A 45 -2.66 7.65 -1.38
C GLY A 45 -1.16 7.49 -1.66
N ILE A 46 -0.50 6.46 -1.12
CA ILE A 46 0.89 6.14 -1.49
C ILE A 46 0.97 5.67 -2.95
N ILE A 47 0.05 4.81 -3.39
CA ILE A 47 0.01 4.32 -4.77
C ILE A 47 -0.22 5.47 -5.76
N GLU A 48 -1.16 6.37 -5.45
CA GLU A 48 -1.45 7.55 -6.28
C GLU A 48 -0.21 8.43 -6.44
N LYS A 49 0.48 8.73 -5.33
CA LYS A 49 1.74 9.48 -5.35
C LYS A 49 2.82 8.81 -6.20
N LEU A 50 3.00 7.49 -6.06
CA LEU A 50 3.97 6.73 -6.85
C LEU A 50 3.63 6.74 -8.34
N ARG A 51 2.35 6.57 -8.70
CA ARG A 51 1.89 6.59 -10.09
C ARG A 51 1.95 7.99 -10.72
N ALA A 52 1.81 9.04 -9.93
CA ALA A 52 1.95 10.41 -10.41
C ALA A 52 3.38 10.70 -10.92
N VAL A 53 4.41 10.15 -10.25
CA VAL A 53 5.81 10.31 -10.68
C VAL A 53 6.27 9.24 -11.68
N ARG A 54 5.67 8.04 -11.63
CA ARG A 54 5.96 6.90 -12.53
C ARG A 54 4.66 6.19 -12.91
N PRO A 55 4.03 6.55 -14.04
CA PRO A 55 2.71 6.01 -14.43
C PRO A 55 2.65 4.48 -14.54
N ASN A 56 3.76 3.83 -14.92
CA ASN A 56 3.86 2.39 -15.11
C ASN A 56 4.33 1.63 -13.85
N MET A 57 4.33 2.28 -12.67
CA MET A 57 4.79 1.66 -11.43
C MET A 57 4.04 0.36 -11.13
N GLY A 58 4.79 -0.74 -11.08
CA GLY A 58 4.32 -2.02 -10.56
C GLY A 58 4.10 -1.93 -9.06
N ILE A 59 2.95 -2.42 -8.57
CA ILE A 59 2.64 -2.47 -7.15
C ILE A 59 2.38 -3.92 -6.77
N SER A 60 3.07 -4.41 -5.75
CA SER A 60 2.79 -5.70 -5.15
C SER A 60 2.46 -5.53 -3.67
N THR A 61 1.62 -6.41 -3.14
CA THR A 61 1.18 -6.40 -1.75
C THR A 61 0.84 -7.82 -1.32
N ASP A 62 0.90 -8.06 -0.01
CA ASP A 62 0.36 -9.25 0.62
C ASP A 62 -1.04 -8.96 1.19
N ILE A 63 -1.89 -9.99 1.22
CA ILE A 63 -3.24 -9.97 1.79
C ILE A 63 -3.39 -11.18 2.71
N ILE A 64 -3.96 -10.97 3.89
CA ILE A 64 -4.34 -12.00 4.86
C ILE A 64 -5.86 -12.10 4.84
N VAL A 65 -6.36 -13.30 4.52
CA VAL A 65 -7.79 -13.65 4.57
C VAL A 65 -8.06 -14.59 5.75
N GLY A 66 -9.29 -14.61 6.24
CA GLY A 66 -9.70 -15.45 7.36
C GLY A 66 -9.10 -15.02 8.70
N PHE A 67 -8.80 -13.72 8.86
CA PHE A 67 -8.31 -13.21 10.14
C PHE A 67 -9.36 -13.40 11.25
N PRO A 68 -8.97 -13.72 12.50
CA PRO A 68 -9.94 -13.88 13.59
C PRO A 68 -10.87 -12.67 13.74
N GLY A 69 -12.16 -12.89 13.47
CA GLY A 69 -13.18 -11.84 13.51
C GLY A 69 -13.43 -11.11 12.19
N GLU A 70 -12.86 -11.54 11.06
CA GLU A 70 -13.23 -11.13 9.70
C GLU A 70 -14.69 -11.50 9.41
N THR A 71 -15.43 -10.55 8.81
CA THR A 71 -16.82 -10.75 8.37
C THR A 71 -16.91 -10.54 6.85
N ASP A 72 -18.05 -10.90 6.27
CA ASP A 72 -18.33 -10.70 4.84
C ASP A 72 -18.25 -9.22 4.41
N GLU A 73 -18.41 -8.26 5.32
CA GLU A 73 -18.28 -6.82 5.02
C GLU A 73 -16.81 -6.37 4.90
N ASP A 74 -15.87 -7.13 5.47
CA ASP A 74 -14.44 -6.81 5.39
C ASP A 74 -13.74 -7.42 4.17
N PHE A 75 -14.39 -8.37 3.51
CA PHE A 75 -13.87 -9.13 2.36
C PHE A 75 -14.13 -8.42 1.03
#